data_AF-A0A3D1WWR2-F1
#
_entry.id   AF-A0A3D1WWR2-F1
#
_cell.length_a   1.000
_cell.length_b   1.000
_cell.length_c   1.000
_cell.angle_alpha   90.00
_cell.angle_beta   90.00
_cell.angle_gamma   90.00
#
_symmetry.space_group_name_H-M   'P 1'
#
loop_
_entity.id
_entity.type
_entity.pdbx_description
1 polymer ?
#
loop_
_entity_poly.entity_id
_entity_poly.type
_entity_poly.pdbx_seq_one_letter_code
_entity_poly.pdbx_strand_id
1 'polypeptide(L)'
;MDDYIEYLERLGIRDESTPKRVKQILDFYKEIYSGEEPKFLFVSEFLNGDGKREYTSLILFYNDIICEAKNFRTEYNLDANQFDPSTCYWNFKLSNIPTCEQSEIKSAYLNFYFSFNMSLELKATDDNCQNLLEIFNYYCKKKEEN
;
A
#
# COMPACT_ATOMS: atom_id res chain seq x y z
N MET A 1 2.57 7.90 -14.62
CA MET A 1 2.79 7.93 -13.16
C MET A 1 4.28 8.19 -12.97
N ASP A 2 4.70 9.45 -13.00
CA ASP A 2 6.12 9.81 -12.96
C ASP A 2 6.62 10.01 -11.50
N ASP A 3 5.69 10.17 -10.56
CA ASP A 3 5.97 10.48 -9.14
C ASP A 3 6.30 9.26 -8.25
N TYR A 4 6.23 8.02 -8.75
CA TYR A 4 6.49 6.86 -7.89
C TYR A 4 7.96 6.75 -7.49
N ILE A 5 8.88 7.27 -8.30
CA ILE A 5 10.32 7.26 -7.97
C ILE A 5 10.56 8.14 -6.74
N GLU A 6 10.02 9.36 -6.72
CA GLU A 6 10.11 10.26 -5.57
C GLU A 6 9.45 9.65 -4.32
N TYR A 7 8.33 8.92 -4.50
CA TYR A 7 7.73 8.16 -3.40
C TYR A 7 8.68 7.11 -2.83
N LEU A 8 9.30 6.27 -3.68
CA LEU A 8 10.27 5.26 -3.23
C LEU A 8 11.47 5.90 -2.52
N GLU A 9 11.98 7.02 -3.05
CA GLU A 9 13.10 7.75 -2.44
C GLU A 9 12.74 8.31 -1.05
N ARG A 10 11.52 8.85 -0.88
CA ARG A 10 11.00 9.32 0.42
C ARG A 10 10.91 8.18 1.43
N LEU A 11 10.61 6.97 0.99
CA LEU A 11 10.63 5.78 1.85
C LEU A 11 12.05 5.31 2.20
N GLY A 12 13.09 5.90 1.61
CA GLY A 12 14.48 5.49 1.80
C GLY A 12 14.93 4.36 0.87
N ILE A 13 14.15 4.03 -0.16
CA ILE A 13 14.55 3.10 -1.22
C ILE A 13 15.37 3.89 -2.24
N ARG A 14 16.70 3.77 -2.15
CA ARG A 14 17.65 4.52 -2.98
C ARG A 14 18.47 3.66 -3.94
N ASP A 15 18.23 2.35 -3.98
CA ASP A 15 18.91 1.47 -4.93
C ASP A 15 18.33 1.59 -6.34
N GLU A 16 19.18 1.50 -7.36
CA GLU A 16 18.76 1.63 -8.77
C GLU A 16 17.93 0.47 -9.29
N SER A 17 17.96 -0.69 -8.60
CA SER A 17 17.24 -1.89 -9.03
C SER A 17 15.75 -1.83 -8.71
N THR A 18 15.37 -1.25 -7.57
CA THR A 18 13.98 -1.28 -7.09
C THR A 18 13.04 -0.47 -7.99
N PRO A 19 13.36 0.75 -8.44
CA PRO A 19 12.51 1.47 -9.40
C PRO A 19 12.29 0.70 -10.70
N LYS A 20 13.33 0.04 -11.23
CA LYS A 20 13.20 -0.81 -12.44
C LYS A 20 12.25 -1.98 -12.20
N ARG A 21 12.34 -2.59 -11.02
CA ARG A 21 11.48 -3.69 -10.60
C ARG A 21 10.01 -3.26 -10.46
N VAL A 22 9.76 -2.12 -9.82
CA VAL A 22 8.43 -1.52 -9.70
C VAL A 22 7.85 -1.21 -11.07
N LYS A 23 8.67 -0.65 -11.98
CA LYS A 23 8.25 -0.40 -13.37
C LYS A 23 7.82 -1.69 -14.08
N GLN A 24 8.58 -2.77 -13.95
CA GLN A 24 8.21 -4.07 -14.55
C GLN A 24 6.86 -4.59 -14.04
N ILE A 25 6.60 -4.42 -12.74
CA ILE A 25 5.33 -4.84 -12.13
C ILE A 25 4.17 -3.95 -12.63
N LEU A 26 4.39 -2.64 -12.70
CA LEU A 26 3.42 -1.70 -13.29
C LEU A 26 3.11 -2.06 -14.75
N ASP A 27 4.13 -2.29 -15.57
CA ASP A 27 3.97 -2.66 -16.97
C ASP A 27 3.18 -3.98 -17.12
N PHE A 28 3.46 -4.97 -16.27
CA PHE A 28 2.75 -6.25 -16.25
C PHE A 28 1.25 -6.08 -15.94
N TYR A 29 0.90 -5.37 -14.87
CA TYR A 29 -0.51 -5.16 -14.54
C TYR A 29 -1.21 -4.23 -15.54
N LYS A 30 -0.48 -3.27 -16.11
CA LYS A 30 -1.00 -2.43 -17.19
C LYS A 30 -1.37 -3.25 -18.42
N GLU A 31 -0.59 -4.27 -18.77
CA GLU A 31 -0.93 -5.20 -19.86
C GLU A 31 -2.21 -5.99 -19.55
N ILE A 32 -2.33 -6.53 -18.33
CA ILE A 32 -3.50 -7.29 -17.88
C ILE A 32 -4.78 -6.43 -17.90
N TYR A 33 -4.69 -5.18 -17.43
CA TYR A 33 -5.82 -4.27 -17.30
C TYR A 33 -5.93 -3.29 -18.48
N SER A 34 -5.52 -3.72 -19.68
CA SER A 34 -5.77 -3.02 -20.94
C SER A 34 -5.31 -1.56 -20.96
N GLY A 35 -4.20 -1.26 -20.32
CA GLY A 35 -3.61 0.07 -20.27
C GLY A 35 -4.06 0.94 -19.10
N GLU A 36 -4.94 0.44 -18.21
CA GLU A 36 -5.35 1.18 -17.02
C GLU A 36 -4.16 1.42 -16.08
N GLU A 37 -4.09 2.63 -15.53
CA GLU A 37 -3.09 3.03 -14.55
C GLU A 37 -3.68 2.95 -13.13
N PRO A 38 -2.92 2.49 -12.13
CA PRO A 38 -3.40 2.45 -10.77
C PRO A 38 -3.62 3.87 -10.24
N LYS A 39 -4.69 4.05 -9.45
CA LYS A 39 -4.99 5.29 -8.75
C LYS A 39 -4.01 5.56 -7.61
N PHE A 40 -3.58 4.50 -6.92
CA PHE A 40 -2.58 4.56 -5.88
C PHE A 40 -1.57 3.44 -6.05
N LEU A 41 -0.31 3.78 -5.74
CA LEU A 41 0.76 2.83 -5.52
C LEU A 41 1.22 2.98 -4.08
N PHE A 42 1.38 1.87 -3.39
CA PHE A 42 1.75 1.86 -1.99
C PHE A 42 2.76 0.75 -1.71
N VAL A 43 3.78 1.06 -0.92
CA VAL A 43 4.71 0.04 -0.41
C VAL A 43 4.35 -0.24 1.04
N SER A 44 3.95 -1.48 1.30
CA SER A 44 3.73 -2.00 2.65
C SER A 44 5.07 -2.28 3.31
N GLU A 45 5.31 -1.67 4.46
CA GLU A 45 6.60 -1.72 5.15
C GLU A 45 6.47 -1.58 6.66
N PHE A 46 7.50 -2.00 7.38
CA PHE A 46 7.58 -1.89 8.83
C PHE A 46 9.03 -1.74 9.30
N LEU A 47 9.23 -1.24 10.52
CA LEU A 47 10.56 -1.24 11.16
C LEU A 47 10.82 -2.59 11.83
N ASN A 48 11.93 -3.24 11.46
CA ASN A 48 12.38 -4.46 12.11
C ASN A 48 13.00 -4.18 13.50
N GLY A 49 13.46 -5.23 14.19
CA GLY A 49 14.05 -5.12 15.53
C GLY A 49 15.28 -4.22 15.63
N ASP A 50 15.96 -3.98 14.50
CA ASP A 50 17.12 -3.08 14.40
C ASP A 50 16.71 -1.64 14.03
N GLY A 51 15.41 -1.35 13.93
CA GLY A 51 14.89 -0.05 13.52
C GLY A 51 15.09 0.25 12.03
N LYS A 52 15.31 -0.77 11.19
CA LYS A 52 15.43 -0.61 9.73
C LYS A 52 14.10 -0.93 9.06
N ARG A 53 13.77 -0.18 7.99
CA ARG A 53 12.59 -0.45 7.16
C ARG A 53 12.76 -1.75 6.38
N GLU A 54 11.78 -2.62 6.51
CA GLU A 54 11.58 -3.82 5.71
C GLU A 54 10.40 -3.60 4.76
N TYR A 55 10.65 -3.71 3.46
CA TYR A 55 9.63 -3.51 2.43
C TYR A 55 9.06 -4.87 2.01
N THR A 56 7.79 -5.09 2.33
CA THR A 56 7.14 -6.40 2.21
C THR A 56 6.42 -6.58 0.89
N SER A 57 5.60 -5.59 0.50
CA SER A 57 4.77 -5.71 -0.69
C SER A 57 4.63 -4.37 -1.42
N LEU A 58 4.52 -4.43 -2.74
CA LEU A 58 4.06 -3.33 -3.57
C LEU A 58 2.59 -3.55 -3.89
N ILE A 59 1.75 -2.55 -3.63
CA ILE A 59 0.31 -2.63 -3.77
C ILE A 59 -0.15 -1.59 -4.79
N LEU A 60 -0.96 -2.02 -5.74
CA LEU A 60 -1.55 -1.17 -6.75
C LEU A 60 -3.07 -1.17 -6.57
N PHE A 61 -3.64 0.01 -6.39
CA PHE A 61 -5.08 0.18 -6.21
C PHE A 61 -5.68 0.77 -7.48
N TYR A 62 -6.54 -0.01 -8.11
CA TYR A 62 -7.42 0.40 -9.21
C TYR A 62 -8.83 0.69 -8.68
N ASN A 63 -9.76 1.03 -9.57
CA ASN A 63 -11.15 1.32 -9.22
C ASN A 63 -11.80 0.25 -8.33
N ASP A 64 -11.76 -0.99 -8.80
CA ASP A 64 -12.45 -2.14 -8.23
C ASP A 64 -11.52 -3.36 -8.12
N ILE A 65 -10.21 -3.15 -8.21
CA ILE A 65 -9.19 -4.19 -8.15
C ILE A 65 -8.02 -3.71 -7.30
N ILE A 66 -7.54 -4.57 -6.42
CA ILE A 66 -6.27 -4.37 -5.71
C ILE A 66 -5.32 -5.46 -6.13
N CYS A 67 -4.13 -5.07 -6.56
CA CYS A 67 -3.05 -5.98 -6.91
C CYS A 67 -1.94 -5.90 -5.88
N GLU A 68 -1.37 -7.03 -5.51
CA GLU A 68 -0.22 -7.12 -4.63
C GLU A 68 0.94 -7.81 -5.38
N ALA A 69 2.14 -7.28 -5.16
CA ALA A 69 3.40 -7.95 -5.48
C ALA A 69 4.16 -8.18 -4.17
N LYS A 70 4.09 -9.42 -3.68
CA LYS A 70 4.75 -9.86 -2.44
C LYS A 70 6.25 -9.97 -2.65
N ASN A 71 7.03 -9.49 -1.68
CA ASN A 71 8.49 -9.44 -1.71
C ASN A 71 9.01 -8.86 -3.04
N PHE A 72 8.36 -7.79 -3.53
CA PHE A 72 8.50 -7.31 -4.90
C PHE A 72 9.95 -7.04 -5.34
N ARG A 73 10.83 -6.69 -4.40
CA ARG A 73 12.26 -6.43 -4.65
C ARG A 73 13.04 -7.67 -5.07
N THR A 74 12.57 -8.86 -4.69
CA THR A 74 13.31 -10.13 -4.89
C THR A 74 12.51 -11.19 -5.64
N GLU A 75 11.18 -11.13 -5.62
CA GLU A 75 10.30 -12.19 -6.15
C GLU A 75 9.31 -11.66 -7.20
N TYR A 76 8.87 -12.54 -8.10
CA TYR A 76 7.70 -12.34 -8.95
C TYR A 76 6.51 -13.10 -8.35
N ASN A 77 6.05 -12.66 -7.18
CA ASN A 77 4.89 -13.23 -6.50
C ASN A 77 3.75 -12.22 -6.58
N LEU A 78 2.86 -12.43 -7.55
CA LEU A 78 1.85 -11.47 -7.97
C LEU A 78 0.46 -12.04 -7.72
N ASP A 79 -0.41 -11.23 -7.12
CA ASP A 79 -1.82 -11.54 -6.98
C ASP A 79 -2.70 -10.31 -7.23
N ALA A 80 -3.96 -10.58 -7.51
CA ALA A 80 -4.97 -9.55 -7.67
C ALA A 80 -6.30 -10.03 -7.11
N ASN A 81 -7.04 -9.11 -6.50
CA ASN A 81 -8.35 -9.38 -5.94
C ASN A 81 -9.32 -8.29 -6.39
N GLN A 82 -10.53 -8.71 -6.76
CA GLN A 82 -11.62 -7.77 -6.93
C GLN A 82 -11.94 -7.14 -5.58
N PHE A 83 -11.96 -5.82 -5.55
CA PHE A 83 -12.27 -5.02 -4.40
C PHE A 83 -13.57 -4.29 -4.64
N ASP A 84 -14.59 -4.73 -3.92
CA ASP A 84 -15.82 -3.96 -3.78
C ASP A 84 -15.82 -3.32 -2.39
N PRO A 85 -15.63 -2.00 -2.29
CA PRO A 85 -15.70 -1.29 -1.02
C PRO A 85 -17.06 -1.47 -0.31
N SER A 86 -18.09 -1.87 -1.04
CA SER A 86 -19.42 -2.02 -0.50
C SER A 86 -19.61 -3.26 0.37
N THR A 87 -18.83 -4.30 0.10
CA THR A 87 -18.87 -5.61 0.75
C THR A 87 -17.59 -5.96 1.49
N CYS A 88 -16.52 -5.19 1.29
CA CYS A 88 -15.26 -5.38 2.00
C CYS A 88 -15.34 -4.87 3.45
N TYR A 89 -15.05 -5.76 4.40
CA TYR A 89 -14.80 -5.37 5.78
C TYR A 89 -13.35 -4.91 5.92
N TRP A 90 -13.12 -3.83 6.64
CA TRP A 90 -11.78 -3.31 6.89
C TRP A 90 -11.55 -3.07 8.39
N ASN A 91 -10.28 -3.14 8.77
CA ASN A 91 -9.83 -2.79 10.11
C ASN A 91 -8.62 -1.87 10.01
N PHE A 92 -8.76 -0.62 10.46
CA PHE A 92 -7.70 0.37 10.46
C PHE A 92 -7.25 0.64 11.90
N LYS A 93 -5.95 0.51 12.17
CA LYS A 93 -5.35 0.78 13.48
C LYS A 93 -4.18 1.74 13.32
N LEU A 94 -4.14 2.74 14.19
CA LEU A 94 -2.97 3.58 14.40
C LEU A 94 -2.33 3.20 15.73
N SER A 95 -1.01 3.10 15.74
CA SER A 95 -0.24 2.78 16.95
C SER A 95 0.68 3.95 17.28
N ASN A 96 0.84 4.23 18.59
CA ASN A 96 1.46 5.43 19.17
C ASN A 96 0.63 6.73 19.03
N ILE A 97 -0.53 6.78 19.71
CA ILE A 97 -1.21 8.05 20.03
C ILE A 97 -0.53 8.61 21.31
N PRO A 98 0.29 9.67 21.27
CA PRO A 98 0.79 10.25 22.50
C PRO A 98 -0.32 11.09 23.12
N THR A 99 -0.62 10.74 24.36
CA THR A 99 -1.17 11.67 25.35
C THR A 99 -0.31 12.93 25.37
N CYS A 100 -0.93 14.07 25.06
CA CYS A 100 -0.48 15.45 25.26
C CYS A 100 1.03 15.71 25.06
N GLU A 101 1.44 16.01 23.81
CA GLU A 101 2.13 17.25 23.42
C GLU A 101 2.96 17.12 22.12
N GLN A 102 3.23 15.92 21.59
CA GLN A 102 3.91 15.74 20.28
C GLN A 102 3.45 14.44 19.58
N SER A 103 2.40 14.50 18.75
CA SER A 103 1.80 13.32 18.11
C SER A 103 2.20 13.12 16.64
N GLU A 104 3.34 12.48 16.42
CA GLU A 104 3.67 11.88 15.13
C GLU A 104 3.16 10.44 15.10
N ILE A 105 2.31 10.10 14.12
CA ILE A 105 1.84 8.72 13.89
C ILE A 105 3.05 7.88 13.49
N LYS A 106 3.48 6.98 14.37
CA LYS A 106 4.67 6.15 14.11
C LYS A 106 4.37 4.92 13.28
N SER A 107 3.16 4.38 13.38
CA SER A 107 2.77 3.19 12.62
C SER A 107 1.27 3.14 12.36
N ALA A 108 0.92 2.72 11.15
CA ALA A 108 -0.44 2.49 10.69
C ALA A 108 -0.57 1.07 10.13
N TYR A 109 -1.71 0.44 10.42
CA TYR A 109 -2.05 -0.89 9.97
C TYR A 109 -3.45 -0.86 9.36
N LEU A 110 -3.60 -1.37 8.15
CA LEU A 110 -4.89 -1.53 7.49
C LEU A 110 -5.02 -2.96 7.00
N ASN A 111 -6.09 -3.61 7.41
CA ASN A 111 -6.46 -4.92 6.90
C ASN A 111 -7.75 -4.81 6.10
N PHE A 112 -7.70 -5.27 4.85
CA PHE A 112 -8.88 -5.54 4.04
C PHE A 112 -9.21 -7.02 4.13
N TYR A 113 -10.48 -7.32 4.39
CA TYR A 113 -11.02 -8.68 4.37
C TYR A 113 -11.97 -8.79 3.19
N PHE A 114 -11.58 -9.60 2.22
CA PHE A 114 -12.37 -9.89 1.03
C PHE A 114 -13.19 -11.17 1.25
N SER A 115 -13.93 -11.59 0.23
CA SER A 115 -14.62 -12.88 0.24
C SER A 115 -13.65 -14.06 0.32
N PHE A 116 -14.15 -15.24 0.70
CA PHE A 116 -13.40 -16.51 0.69
C PHE A 116 -12.11 -16.53 1.55
N ASN A 117 -12.12 -15.88 2.71
CA ASN A 117 -10.98 -15.80 3.64
C ASN A 117 -9.72 -15.15 3.03
N MET A 118 -9.86 -14.38 1.97
CA MET A 118 -8.76 -13.60 1.42
C MET A 118 -8.63 -12.28 2.18
N SER A 119 -7.41 -11.87 2.45
CA SER A 119 -7.13 -10.60 3.13
C SER A 119 -5.87 -9.96 2.59
N LEU A 120 -5.83 -8.64 2.65
CA LEU A 120 -4.64 -7.83 2.35
C LEU A 120 -4.26 -7.03 3.59
N GLU A 121 -3.01 -7.18 4.03
CA GLU A 121 -2.45 -6.45 5.15
C GLU A 121 -1.49 -5.37 4.65
N LEU A 122 -1.73 -4.14 5.08
CA LEU A 122 -0.95 -2.96 4.74
C LEU A 122 -0.34 -2.38 6.01
N LYS A 123 0.97 -2.17 5.98
CA LYS A 123 1.73 -1.58 7.07
C LYS A 123 2.44 -0.34 6.58
N ALA A 124 2.44 0.69 7.41
CA ALA A 124 3.19 1.90 7.19
C ALA A 124 3.80 2.40 8.50
N THR A 125 4.90 3.13 8.36
CA THR A 125 5.61 3.80 9.43
C THR A 125 5.98 5.22 9.02
N ASP A 126 6.02 6.11 10.02
CA ASP A 126 6.29 7.55 9.90
C ASP A 126 5.45 8.19 8.76
N ASP A 127 6.09 8.93 7.86
CA ASP A 127 5.45 9.66 6.75
C ASP A 127 4.60 8.77 5.82
N ASN A 128 4.88 7.46 5.73
CA ASN A 128 4.08 6.56 4.91
C ASN A 128 2.69 6.30 5.50
N CYS A 129 2.49 6.59 6.80
CA CYS A 129 1.18 6.45 7.45
C CYS A 129 0.14 7.39 6.82
N GLN A 130 0.57 8.58 6.40
CA GLN A 130 -0.30 9.55 5.73
C GLN A 130 -0.79 9.01 4.38
N ASN A 131 0.10 8.40 3.59
CA ASN A 131 -0.30 7.77 2.32
C ASN A 131 -1.31 6.64 2.55
N LEU A 132 -1.12 5.83 3.58
CA LEU A 132 -2.06 4.76 3.92
C LEU A 132 -3.42 5.32 4.36
N LEU A 133 -3.43 6.43 5.12
CA LEU A 133 -4.65 7.12 5.52
C LEU A 133 -5.40 7.72 4.32
N GLU A 134 -4.68 8.24 3.32
CA GLU A 134 -5.29 8.75 2.08
C GLU A 134 -5.96 7.65 1.27
N ILE A 135 -5.28 6.51 1.10
CA ILE A 135 -5.85 5.31 0.46
C ILE A 135 -7.11 4.86 1.21
N PHE A 136 -7.01 4.77 2.54
CA PHE A 136 -8.13 4.41 3.40
C PHE A 136 -9.32 5.37 3.21
N ASN A 137 -9.09 6.69 3.26
CA ASN A 137 -10.15 7.67 3.08
C ASN A 137 -10.80 7.60 1.70
N TYR A 138 -10.00 7.34 0.66
CA TYR A 138 -10.48 7.23 -0.71
C TYR A 138 -11.40 6.03 -0.91
N TYR A 139 -10.97 4.85 -0.46
CA TYR A 139 -11.68 3.60 -0.73
C TYR A 139 -12.71 3.25 0.34
N CYS A 140 -12.52 3.65 1.59
CA CYS A 140 -13.35 3.19 2.71
C CYS A 140 -14.27 4.28 3.25
N LYS A 141 -13.77 5.52 3.41
CA LYS A 141 -14.50 6.59 4.10
C LYS A 141 -15.47 7.36 3.23
N LYS A 142 -15.19 7.54 1.93
CA LYS A 142 -16.07 8.24 0.97
C LYS A 142 -17.49 7.65 0.82
N LYS A 143 -17.76 6.51 1.46
CA LYS A 143 -19.07 5.84 1.47
C LYS A 143 -20.01 6.33 2.59
N GLU A 144 -19.55 7.13 3.54
CA GLU A 144 -20.42 7.69 4.59
C GLU A 144 -21.18 8.96 4.16
N GLU A 145 -20.89 9.51 2.97
CA GLU A 145 -21.44 10.78 2.48
C GLU A 145 -22.45 10.65 1.32
N ASN A 146 -22.85 9.42 0.93
CA ASN A 146 -23.92 9.15 -0.04
C ASN A 146 -24.95 8.18 0.55
#